data_AF-A0A246T6K2-F1
#
_entry.id   AF-A0A246T6K2-F1
#
_cell.length_a   1.000
_cell.length_b   1.000
_cell.length_c   1.000
_cell.angle_alpha   90.00
_cell.angle_beta   90.00
_cell.angle_gamma   90.00
#
_symmetry.space_group_name_H-M   'P 1'
#
loop_
_entity.id
_entity.type
_entity.pdbx_description
1 polymer ?
#
loop_
_entity_poly.entity_id
_entity_poly.type
_entity_poly.pdbx_seq_one_letter_code
_entity_poly.pdbx_strand_id
1 'polypeptide(L)'
;MTTTTFSPELLLYSTTHNQNPPTHLGSRYGKIGGFLPEAGNTIVCHIEKGSRTQAVLIEAREAYLAMPEAPQFLFTPISSLHMTLFEGVIETRRRQDCWPVDLPIETPIEDMTELMAARLEGFSMAEPFKVTVVEARPSGLLVDGATEKDRKVMRAWRDALADLLGYRQPNHMDYKFHITFAYVIERLEDEALPRWQAMLDEVAEDIRRKAPVFELAPPAFCVFEDMNHFHELLIFDFDA
;
A
#
# COMPACT_ATOMS: atom_id res chain seq x y z
N MET A 1 -24.18 -4.56 28.32
CA MET A 1 -23.37 -5.30 27.34
C MET A 1 -23.15 -4.36 26.18
N THR A 2 -21.98 -3.72 26.11
CA THR A 2 -21.58 -2.98 24.90
C THR A 2 -21.35 -4.02 23.82
N THR A 3 -22.19 -4.03 22.79
CA THR A 3 -21.95 -4.84 21.60
C THR A 3 -20.67 -4.31 20.97
N THR A 4 -19.57 -5.07 21.06
CA THR A 4 -18.32 -4.72 20.38
C THR A 4 -18.59 -4.81 18.88
N THR A 5 -18.64 -3.66 18.21
CA THR A 5 -18.76 -3.61 16.75
C THR A 5 -17.36 -3.68 16.16
N PHE A 6 -17.05 -4.75 15.42
CA PHE A 6 -15.80 -4.88 14.69
C PHE A 6 -15.83 -4.05 13.41
N SER A 7 -14.68 -3.47 13.03
CA SER A 7 -14.57 -2.70 11.78
C SER A 7 -14.73 -3.64 10.58
N PRO A 8 -15.32 -3.16 9.46
CA PRO A 8 -15.38 -3.94 8.23
C PRO A 8 -13.99 -4.40 7.77
N GLU A 9 -12.96 -3.57 7.95
CA GLU A 9 -11.58 -3.92 7.60
C GLU A 9 -11.04 -5.08 8.44
N LEU A 10 -11.41 -5.20 9.72
CA LEU A 10 -11.05 -6.36 10.55
C LEU A 10 -11.82 -7.62 10.14
N LEU A 11 -13.12 -7.49 9.88
CA LEU A 11 -13.97 -8.63 9.51
C LEU A 11 -13.49 -9.33 8.22
N LEU A 12 -12.86 -8.62 7.28
CA LEU A 12 -12.25 -9.22 6.09
C LEU A 12 -11.12 -10.22 6.39
N TYR A 13 -10.59 -10.22 7.61
CA TYR A 13 -9.52 -11.11 8.07
C TYR A 13 -10.03 -12.22 9.00
N SER A 14 -11.33 -12.27 9.32
CA SER A 14 -11.94 -13.34 10.12
C SER A 14 -12.23 -14.60 9.29
N THR A 15 -12.05 -15.77 9.90
CA THR A 15 -12.44 -17.08 9.34
C THR A 15 -13.94 -17.15 9.04
N THR A 16 -14.79 -16.65 9.93
CA THR A 16 -16.24 -16.67 9.79
C THR A 16 -16.74 -15.75 8.68
N HIS A 17 -16.16 -14.55 8.57
CA HIS A 17 -16.62 -13.51 7.65
C HIS A 17 -15.96 -13.55 6.27
N ASN A 18 -14.79 -14.19 6.15
CA ASN A 18 -14.09 -14.37 4.88
C ASN A 18 -13.42 -15.74 4.78
N GLN A 19 -14.18 -16.71 4.27
CA GLN A 19 -13.74 -18.10 4.11
C GLN A 19 -12.81 -18.30 2.91
N ASN A 20 -12.62 -17.28 2.06
CA ASN A 20 -11.72 -17.39 0.92
C ASN A 20 -10.26 -17.37 1.39
N PRO A 21 -9.40 -18.20 0.80
CA PRO A 21 -7.97 -18.14 1.08
C PRO A 21 -7.43 -16.72 0.80
N PRO A 22 -6.40 -16.26 1.52
CA PRO A 22 -5.76 -14.99 1.22
C PRO A 22 -5.35 -14.92 -0.26
N THR A 23 -5.82 -13.89 -0.95
CA THR A 23 -5.76 -13.77 -2.43
C THR A 23 -4.35 -13.92 -3.01
N HIS A 24 -3.34 -13.49 -2.26
CA HIS A 24 -1.95 -13.44 -2.72
C HIS A 24 -1.07 -14.57 -2.16
N LEU A 25 -1.65 -15.48 -1.35
CA LEU A 25 -0.92 -16.61 -0.80
C LEU A 25 -0.59 -17.61 -1.92
N GLY A 26 0.70 -17.94 -2.06
CA GLY A 26 1.23 -18.81 -3.10
C GLY A 26 1.68 -18.09 -4.38
N SER A 27 1.36 -16.80 -4.54
CA SER A 27 1.83 -15.98 -5.67
C SER A 27 2.76 -14.84 -5.26
N ARG A 28 2.42 -14.09 -4.21
CA ARG A 28 3.24 -13.00 -3.65
C ARG A 28 4.11 -13.45 -2.49
N TYR A 29 3.64 -14.42 -1.72
CA TYR A 29 4.34 -14.97 -0.56
C TYR A 29 3.96 -16.42 -0.31
N GLY A 30 4.88 -17.17 0.27
CA GLY A 30 4.63 -18.53 0.74
C GLY A 30 4.04 -18.56 2.15
N LYS A 31 3.48 -19.71 2.55
CA LYS A 31 3.19 -19.99 3.97
C LYS A 31 4.46 -20.01 4.82
N ILE A 32 5.56 -20.44 4.19
CA ILE A 32 6.92 -20.53 4.74
C ILE A 32 7.84 -19.94 3.67
N GLY A 33 8.89 -19.23 4.07
CA GLY A 33 9.93 -18.73 3.16
C GLY A 33 9.80 -17.27 2.74
N GLY A 34 8.75 -16.56 3.17
CA GLY A 34 8.62 -15.11 2.94
C GLY A 34 8.03 -14.75 1.58
N PHE A 35 8.44 -13.60 1.05
CA PHE A 35 7.99 -13.10 -0.26
C PHE A 35 8.57 -13.93 -1.40
N LEU A 36 7.75 -14.11 -2.44
CA LEU A 36 8.11 -14.82 -3.67
C LEU A 36 8.42 -13.78 -4.76
N PRO A 37 9.22 -14.15 -5.78
CA PRO A 37 9.44 -13.28 -6.93
C PRO A 37 8.11 -12.89 -7.58
N GLU A 38 7.87 -11.59 -7.67
CA GLU A 38 6.66 -10.99 -8.23
C GLU A 38 7.00 -9.63 -8.84
N ALA A 39 7.86 -9.65 -9.86
CA ALA A 39 8.44 -8.45 -10.41
C ALA A 39 7.40 -7.48 -10.98
N GLY A 40 7.66 -6.18 -10.83
CA GLY A 40 6.81 -5.13 -11.34
C GLY A 40 7.41 -3.74 -11.18
N ASN A 41 6.60 -2.75 -11.53
CA ASN A 41 6.89 -1.35 -11.30
C ASN A 41 5.67 -0.63 -10.71
N THR A 42 5.88 0.55 -10.13
CA THR A 42 4.83 1.30 -9.41
C THR A 42 5.25 2.74 -9.18
N ILE A 43 4.30 3.62 -8.86
CA ILE A 43 4.58 4.95 -8.33
C ILE A 43 4.14 5.01 -6.87
N VAL A 44 5.11 5.19 -5.98
CA VAL A 44 4.92 5.15 -4.52
C VAL A 44 5.49 6.39 -3.85
N CYS A 45 5.05 6.64 -2.62
CA CYS A 45 5.67 7.61 -1.72
C CYS A 45 6.23 6.84 -0.52
N HIS A 46 7.56 6.77 -0.41
CA HIS A 46 8.23 6.13 0.72
C HIS A 46 8.03 6.91 2.01
N ILE A 47 8.14 6.23 3.16
CA ILE A 47 8.24 6.95 4.43
C ILE A 47 9.61 7.63 4.51
N GLU A 48 9.63 8.91 4.85
CA GLU A 48 10.90 9.66 4.99
C GLU A 48 11.80 9.02 6.05
N LYS A 49 13.05 8.73 5.71
CA LYS A 49 13.95 7.95 6.56
C LYS A 49 14.41 8.78 7.76
N GLY A 50 14.30 8.22 8.96
CA GLY A 50 14.64 8.90 10.21
C GLY A 50 13.61 9.95 10.65
N SER A 51 12.48 10.06 9.93
CA SER A 51 11.39 10.97 10.28
C SER A 51 10.66 10.56 11.56
N ARG A 52 9.89 11.49 12.13
CA ARG A 52 8.99 11.19 13.26
C ARG A 52 7.95 10.17 12.83
N THR A 53 7.44 10.30 11.60
CA THR A 53 6.50 9.35 10.99
C THR A 53 7.07 7.93 11.00
N GLN A 54 8.31 7.71 10.53
CA GLN A 54 8.92 6.39 10.54
C GLN A 54 9.00 5.80 11.95
N ALA A 55 9.43 6.58 12.94
CA ALA A 55 9.50 6.11 14.33
C ALA A 55 8.12 5.69 14.86
N VAL A 56 7.08 6.48 14.59
CA VAL A 56 5.70 6.18 15.01
C VAL A 56 5.15 4.93 14.29
N LEU A 57 5.46 4.74 13.01
CA LEU A 57 5.04 3.54 12.28
C LEU A 57 5.80 2.28 12.74
N ILE A 58 7.05 2.41 13.21
CA ILE A 58 7.77 1.32 13.85
C ILE A 58 7.07 0.93 15.16
N GLU A 59 6.76 1.89 16.04
CA GLU A 59 6.00 1.65 17.29
C GLU A 59 4.64 0.97 17.01
N ALA A 60 3.92 1.45 15.99
CA ALA A 60 2.65 0.83 15.56
C ALA A 60 2.84 -0.64 15.14
N ARG A 61 3.88 -0.94 14.35
CA ARG A 61 4.17 -2.32 13.93
C ARG A 61 4.61 -3.21 15.09
N GLU A 62 5.28 -2.67 16.11
CA GLU A 62 5.60 -3.42 17.33
C GLU A 62 4.33 -3.88 18.06
N ALA A 63 3.27 -3.07 18.09
CA ALA A 63 1.98 -3.48 18.65
C ALA A 63 1.37 -4.66 17.88
N TYR A 64 1.49 -4.68 16.54
CA TYR A 64 1.04 -5.80 15.72
C TYR A 64 1.86 -7.07 15.98
N LEU A 65 3.19 -6.93 16.07
CA LEU A 65 4.10 -8.04 16.33
C LEU A 65 3.95 -8.63 17.74
N ALA A 66 3.43 -7.84 18.69
CA ALA A 66 3.11 -8.30 20.04
C ALA A 66 1.81 -9.12 20.13
N MET A 67 1.00 -9.15 19.06
CA MET A 67 -0.23 -9.94 19.03
C MET A 67 0.09 -11.44 18.95
N PRO A 68 -0.65 -12.31 19.68
CA PRO A 68 -0.49 -13.76 19.57
C PRO A 68 -0.59 -14.32 18.14
N GLU A 69 -1.35 -13.69 17.24
CA GLU A 69 -1.49 -14.10 15.83
C GLU A 69 -0.49 -13.45 14.90
N ALA A 70 0.50 -12.71 15.40
CA ALA A 70 1.56 -12.18 14.53
C ALA A 70 2.16 -13.25 13.58
N PRO A 71 2.33 -14.54 13.98
CA PRO A 71 2.78 -15.61 13.07
C PRO A 71 1.82 -15.94 11.92
N GLN A 72 0.55 -15.51 11.99
CA GLN A 72 -0.44 -15.65 10.91
C GLN A 72 -0.27 -14.58 9.82
N PHE A 73 0.72 -13.69 9.96
CA PHE A 73 1.00 -12.62 9.02
C PHE A 73 2.47 -12.61 8.61
N LEU A 74 2.73 -12.24 7.36
CA LEU A 74 4.06 -11.94 6.84
C LEU A 74 4.27 -10.43 6.81
N PHE A 75 5.20 -9.94 7.62
CA PHE A 75 5.51 -8.50 7.71
C PHE A 75 6.51 -8.06 6.64
N THR A 76 6.26 -6.89 6.05
CA THR A 76 7.20 -6.23 5.12
C THR A 76 8.38 -5.60 5.86
N PRO A 77 9.57 -5.45 5.25
CA PRO A 77 10.67 -4.69 5.86
C PRO A 77 10.29 -3.24 6.18
N ILE A 78 10.86 -2.66 7.24
CA ILE A 78 10.66 -1.23 7.57
C ILE A 78 11.08 -0.32 6.42
N SER A 79 12.16 -0.69 5.72
CA SER A 79 12.67 0.04 4.56
C SER A 79 11.76 -0.01 3.34
N SER A 80 10.77 -0.91 3.30
CA SER A 80 9.82 -1.02 2.20
C SER A 80 8.47 -0.37 2.50
N LEU A 81 8.29 0.26 3.67
CA LEU A 81 7.06 1.00 3.95
C LEU A 81 6.88 2.15 2.95
N HIS A 82 5.71 2.18 2.32
CA HIS A 82 5.32 3.18 1.35
C HIS A 82 3.80 3.27 1.27
N MET A 83 3.31 4.38 0.72
CA MET A 83 1.94 4.49 0.20
C MET A 83 2.01 4.41 -1.33
N THR A 84 1.26 3.51 -1.95
CA THR A 84 1.14 3.49 -3.42
C THR A 84 0.24 4.62 -3.89
N LEU A 85 0.77 5.50 -4.75
CA LEU A 85 0.00 6.55 -5.40
C LEU A 85 -0.70 5.99 -6.65
N PHE A 86 0.04 5.23 -7.45
CA PHE A 86 -0.46 4.58 -8.66
C PHE A 86 0.24 3.22 -8.85
N GLU A 87 -0.53 2.15 -9.01
CA GLU A 87 0.07 0.82 -9.24
C GLU A 87 0.46 0.70 -10.71
N GLY A 88 1.71 0.32 -10.95
CA GLY A 88 2.24 0.02 -12.29
C GLY A 88 1.79 -1.37 -12.75
N VAL A 89 2.64 -2.00 -13.57
CA VAL A 89 2.43 -3.39 -14.00
C VAL A 89 3.13 -4.37 -13.08
N ILE A 90 2.63 -5.60 -13.01
CA ILE A 90 3.17 -6.68 -12.19
C ILE A 90 2.97 -8.04 -12.87
N GLU A 91 3.96 -8.93 -12.75
CA GLU A 91 4.02 -10.21 -13.45
C GLU A 91 2.76 -11.08 -13.26
N THR A 92 2.19 -11.08 -12.07
CA THR A 92 1.02 -11.90 -11.71
C THR A 92 -0.33 -11.31 -12.14
N ARG A 93 -0.34 -10.11 -12.74
CA ARG A 93 -1.57 -9.39 -13.15
C ARG A 93 -1.48 -8.82 -14.57
N ARG A 94 -1.13 -9.68 -15.53
CA ARG A 94 -1.14 -9.38 -16.97
C ARG A 94 -2.57 -9.38 -17.53
N ARG A 95 -3.29 -8.25 -17.38
CA ARG A 95 -4.67 -8.08 -17.87
C ARG A 95 -4.88 -6.69 -18.46
N GLN A 96 -5.78 -6.58 -19.43
CA GLN A 96 -6.04 -5.33 -20.15
C GLN A 96 -6.51 -4.17 -19.26
N ASP A 97 -7.16 -4.45 -18.13
CA ASP A 97 -7.62 -3.45 -17.16
C ASP A 97 -6.51 -2.96 -16.22
N CYS A 98 -5.31 -3.54 -16.30
CA CYS A 98 -4.16 -3.25 -15.46
C CYS A 98 -2.86 -3.08 -16.29
N TRP A 99 -3.00 -2.83 -17.60
CA TRP A 99 -1.89 -2.80 -18.55
C TRP A 99 -2.13 -1.70 -19.60
N PRO A 100 -1.10 -0.95 -20.04
CA PRO A 100 -1.24 0.04 -21.10
C PRO A 100 -1.90 -0.55 -22.35
N VAL A 101 -2.99 0.08 -22.81
CA VAL A 101 -3.84 -0.51 -23.85
C VAL A 101 -3.16 -0.70 -25.20
N ASP A 102 -2.09 0.05 -25.44
CA ASP A 102 -1.32 0.07 -26.68
C ASP A 102 -0.10 -0.88 -26.67
N LEU A 103 0.13 -1.59 -25.55
CA LEU A 103 1.25 -2.53 -25.39
C LEU A 103 0.74 -3.98 -25.23
N PRO A 104 1.42 -4.98 -25.83
CA PRO A 104 1.05 -6.38 -25.63
C PRO A 104 1.14 -6.81 -24.16
N ILE A 105 0.17 -7.57 -23.66
CA ILE A 105 0.14 -8.08 -22.27
C ILE A 105 1.30 -9.03 -21.93
N GLU A 106 1.94 -9.61 -22.95
CA GLU A 106 3.10 -10.49 -22.83
C GLU A 106 4.44 -9.74 -22.82
N THR A 107 4.42 -8.40 -22.90
CA THR A 107 5.66 -7.60 -22.88
C THR A 107 6.39 -7.85 -21.55
N PRO A 108 7.70 -8.20 -21.57
CA PRO A 108 8.49 -8.41 -20.36
C PRO A 108 8.41 -7.24 -19.38
N ILE A 109 8.49 -7.51 -18.06
CA ILE A 109 8.39 -6.44 -17.03
C ILE A 109 9.52 -5.42 -17.16
N GLU A 110 10.72 -5.85 -17.55
CA GLU A 110 11.87 -4.97 -17.81
C GLU A 110 11.56 -4.00 -18.97
N ASP A 111 11.15 -4.53 -20.13
CA ASP A 111 10.73 -3.73 -21.28
C ASP A 111 9.57 -2.77 -20.93
N MET A 112 8.58 -3.24 -20.17
CA MET A 112 7.48 -2.39 -19.68
C MET A 112 7.98 -1.25 -18.80
N THR A 113 8.98 -1.51 -17.97
CA THR A 113 9.58 -0.50 -17.10
C THR A 113 10.27 0.58 -17.94
N GLU A 114 11.06 0.19 -18.95
CA GLU A 114 11.70 1.15 -19.86
C GLU A 114 10.67 2.00 -20.62
N LEU A 115 9.63 1.35 -21.16
CA LEU A 115 8.55 2.02 -21.89
C LEU A 115 7.77 3.00 -21.00
N MET A 116 7.45 2.61 -19.77
CA MET A 116 6.76 3.47 -18.81
C MET A 116 7.66 4.60 -18.31
N ALA A 117 8.94 4.33 -18.03
CA ALA A 117 9.91 5.37 -17.67
C ALA A 117 10.03 6.43 -18.78
N ALA A 118 10.10 6.01 -20.04
CA ALA A 118 10.14 6.93 -21.18
C ALA A 118 8.87 7.79 -21.30
N ARG A 119 7.68 7.26 -20.97
CA ARG A 119 6.44 8.07 -20.91
C ARG A 119 6.45 9.06 -19.75
N LEU A 120 7.08 8.69 -18.64
CA LEU A 120 7.18 9.51 -17.44
C LEU A 120 8.32 10.54 -17.52
N GLU A 121 9.19 10.45 -18.52
CA GLU A 121 10.26 11.42 -18.74
C GLU A 121 9.68 12.81 -19.00
N GLY A 122 10.07 13.79 -18.17
CA GLY A 122 9.53 15.14 -18.22
C GLY A 122 8.11 15.29 -17.66
N PHE A 123 7.52 14.24 -17.09
CA PHE A 123 6.28 14.38 -16.33
C PHE A 123 6.53 15.21 -15.07
N SER A 124 5.73 16.26 -14.90
CA SER A 124 5.78 17.13 -13.73
C SER A 124 4.36 17.44 -13.26
N MET A 125 4.17 17.42 -11.95
CA MET A 125 2.94 17.86 -11.30
C MET A 125 3.34 18.70 -10.09
N ALA A 126 2.95 19.98 -10.09
CA ALA A 126 3.50 20.96 -9.15
C ALA A 126 2.80 20.95 -7.78
N GLU A 127 1.61 20.36 -7.65
CA GLU A 127 0.86 20.43 -6.39
C GLU A 127 1.21 19.25 -5.47
N PRO A 128 1.86 19.51 -4.31
CA PRO A 128 2.04 18.51 -3.28
C PRO A 128 0.73 18.22 -2.54
N PHE A 129 0.67 17.06 -1.90
CA PHE A 129 -0.45 16.65 -1.05
C PHE A 129 0.06 16.14 0.30
N LYS A 130 -0.77 16.30 1.33
CA LYS A 130 -0.52 15.78 2.68
C LYS A 130 -1.38 14.57 2.94
N VAL A 131 -0.81 13.56 3.58
CA VAL A 131 -1.47 12.29 3.91
C VAL A 131 -1.64 12.17 5.43
N THR A 132 -2.76 11.60 5.87
CA THR A 132 -3.03 11.27 7.27
C THR A 132 -3.62 9.87 7.40
N VAL A 133 -3.55 9.30 8.61
CA VAL A 133 -4.19 8.01 8.91
C VAL A 133 -5.70 8.16 9.01
N VAL A 134 -6.43 7.22 8.40
CA VAL A 134 -7.89 7.09 8.55
C VAL A 134 -8.20 6.11 9.67
N GLU A 135 -7.74 4.87 9.52
CA GLU A 135 -7.89 3.79 10.50
C GLU A 135 -6.76 2.78 10.34
N ALA A 136 -6.52 1.98 11.37
CA ALA A 136 -5.66 0.82 11.30
C ALA A 136 -6.48 -0.42 10.90
N ARG A 137 -5.85 -1.33 10.17
CA ARG A 137 -6.42 -2.63 9.77
C ARG A 137 -5.37 -3.74 9.92
N PRO A 138 -5.75 -5.03 9.86
CA PRO A 138 -4.79 -6.11 10.08
C PRO A 138 -3.57 -6.11 9.15
N SER A 139 -3.70 -5.62 7.91
CA SER A 139 -2.57 -5.51 6.96
C SER A 139 -1.72 -4.24 7.09
N GLY A 140 -2.09 -3.28 7.94
CA GLY A 140 -1.40 -2.00 8.09
C GLY A 140 -2.38 -0.85 8.27
N LEU A 141 -2.25 0.21 7.49
CA LEU A 141 -3.03 1.43 7.67
C LEU A 141 -3.84 1.77 6.44
N LEU A 142 -5.09 2.22 6.64
CA LEU A 142 -5.79 3.05 5.67
C LEU A 142 -5.36 4.50 5.88
N VAL A 143 -5.07 5.18 4.77
CA VAL A 143 -4.64 6.58 4.77
C VAL A 143 -5.43 7.35 3.71
N ASP A 144 -5.44 8.66 3.82
CA ASP A 144 -6.10 9.54 2.84
C ASP A 144 -5.50 10.94 2.88
N GLY A 145 -5.89 11.79 1.94
CA GLY A 145 -5.56 13.20 1.95
C GLY A 145 -5.99 13.86 3.27
N ALA A 146 -5.07 14.59 3.90
CA ALA A 146 -5.29 15.24 5.20
C ALA A 146 -6.44 16.27 5.16
N THR A 147 -6.67 16.87 3.99
CA THR A 147 -7.78 17.78 3.72
C THR A 147 -8.49 17.41 2.42
N GLU A 148 -9.65 18.01 2.18
CA GLU A 148 -10.36 17.85 0.90
C GLU A 148 -9.54 18.37 -0.30
N LYS A 149 -8.66 19.37 -0.09
CA LYS A 149 -7.73 19.81 -1.13
C LYS A 149 -6.74 18.68 -1.46
N ASP A 150 -6.13 18.07 -0.44
CA ASP A 150 -5.16 16.99 -0.62
C ASP A 150 -5.79 15.81 -1.37
N ARG A 151 -7.03 15.41 -1.03
CA ARG A 151 -7.75 14.35 -1.74
C ARG A 151 -7.96 14.67 -3.23
N LYS A 152 -8.27 15.92 -3.56
CA LYS A 152 -8.42 16.37 -4.96
C LYS A 152 -7.09 16.32 -5.69
N VAL A 153 -6.01 16.76 -5.05
CA VAL A 153 -4.66 16.71 -5.62
C VAL A 153 -4.24 15.25 -5.85
N MET A 154 -4.42 14.36 -4.88
CA MET A 154 -4.10 12.93 -5.02
C MET A 154 -4.90 12.27 -6.17
N ARG A 155 -6.19 12.64 -6.34
CA ARG A 155 -6.97 12.20 -7.52
C ARG A 155 -6.41 12.73 -8.82
N ALA A 156 -6.08 14.03 -8.89
CA ALA A 156 -5.51 14.63 -10.08
C ALA A 156 -4.18 13.97 -10.49
N TRP A 157 -3.32 13.64 -9.52
CA TRP A 157 -2.12 12.84 -9.74
C TRP A 157 -2.44 11.49 -10.39
N ARG A 158 -3.38 10.75 -9.82
CA ARG A 158 -3.79 9.44 -10.34
C ARG A 158 -4.37 9.53 -11.74
N ASP A 159 -5.21 10.53 -12.00
CA ASP A 159 -5.83 10.76 -13.31
C ASP A 159 -4.78 11.09 -14.37
N ALA A 160 -3.84 11.98 -14.06
CA ALA A 160 -2.75 12.33 -14.97
C ALA A 160 -1.86 11.12 -15.28
N LEU A 161 -1.51 10.32 -14.27
CA LEU A 161 -0.71 9.10 -14.44
C LEU A 161 -1.46 8.05 -15.27
N ALA A 162 -2.77 7.89 -15.04
CA ALA A 162 -3.59 6.98 -15.83
C ALA A 162 -3.66 7.37 -17.31
N ASP A 163 -3.85 8.66 -17.60
CA ASP A 163 -3.92 9.16 -18.97
C ASP A 163 -2.57 9.03 -19.67
N LEU A 164 -1.48 9.32 -18.96
CA LEU A 164 -0.12 9.21 -19.49
C LEU A 164 0.32 7.76 -19.73
N LEU A 165 0.04 6.87 -18.78
CA LEU A 165 0.45 5.46 -18.85
C LEU A 165 -0.55 4.62 -19.67
N GLY A 166 -1.72 5.15 -19.98
CA GLY A 166 -2.66 4.55 -20.93
C GLY A 166 -3.52 3.43 -20.36
N TYR A 167 -3.80 3.43 -19.06
CA TYR A 167 -4.75 2.51 -18.43
C TYR A 167 -5.31 3.03 -17.10
N ARG A 168 -6.49 2.50 -16.72
CA ARG A 168 -7.16 2.77 -15.44
C ARG A 168 -7.62 1.45 -14.85
N GLN A 169 -7.24 1.20 -13.61
CA GLN A 169 -7.68 0.00 -12.89
C GLN A 169 -9.19 0.06 -12.58
N PRO A 170 -9.87 -1.09 -12.39
CA PRO A 170 -11.31 -1.10 -12.10
C PRO A 170 -11.70 -0.26 -10.86
N ASN A 171 -10.81 -0.17 -9.87
CA ASN A 171 -11.00 0.61 -8.65
C ASN A 171 -10.40 2.03 -8.74
N HIS A 172 -10.11 2.56 -9.93
CA HIS A 172 -9.38 3.83 -10.08
C HIS A 172 -10.01 4.99 -9.29
N MET A 173 -11.34 5.09 -9.33
CA MET A 173 -12.14 6.13 -8.67
C MET A 173 -12.28 5.93 -7.16
N ASP A 174 -12.32 4.67 -6.71
CA ASP A 174 -12.60 4.27 -5.33
C ASP A 174 -11.35 3.66 -4.65
N TYR A 175 -10.17 4.06 -5.12
CA TYR A 175 -8.90 3.54 -4.63
C TYR A 175 -8.71 3.88 -3.15
N LYS A 176 -8.55 2.84 -2.33
CA LYS A 176 -8.25 2.98 -0.91
C LYS A 176 -6.73 3.10 -0.73
N PHE A 177 -6.23 4.31 -0.51
CA PHE A 177 -4.83 4.51 -0.16
C PHE A 177 -4.50 3.82 1.16
N HIS A 178 -3.32 3.21 1.21
CA HIS A 178 -2.90 2.44 2.36
C HIS A 178 -1.37 2.36 2.45
N ILE A 179 -0.89 2.04 3.64
CA ILE A 179 0.50 1.62 3.89
C ILE A 179 0.46 0.19 4.41
N THR A 180 1.14 -0.71 3.70
CA THR A 180 1.16 -2.13 4.05
C THR A 180 2.23 -2.43 5.07
N PHE A 181 1.83 -3.00 6.21
CA PHE A 181 2.72 -3.56 7.22
C PHE A 181 2.91 -5.06 7.05
N ALA A 182 1.84 -5.76 6.64
CA ALA A 182 1.84 -7.21 6.57
C ALA A 182 0.79 -7.78 5.61
N TYR A 183 1.02 -9.01 5.18
CA TYR A 183 0.08 -9.83 4.43
C TYR A 183 -0.39 -11.01 5.27
N VAL A 184 -1.67 -11.32 5.21
CA VAL A 184 -2.27 -12.43 5.98
C VAL A 184 -1.96 -13.79 5.37
N ILE A 185 -1.37 -14.69 6.15
CA ILE A 185 -1.12 -16.09 5.80
C ILE A 185 -2.32 -16.96 6.22
N GLU A 186 -2.85 -16.71 7.42
CA GLU A 186 -3.98 -17.43 7.99
C GLU A 186 -5.00 -16.44 8.55
N ARG A 187 -6.29 -16.73 8.37
CA ARG A 187 -7.37 -15.86 8.87
C ARG A 187 -7.44 -15.93 10.40
N LEU A 188 -7.80 -14.81 11.01
CA LEU A 188 -8.03 -14.69 12.44
C LEU A 188 -9.28 -15.47 12.84
N GLU A 189 -9.20 -16.23 13.93
CA GLU A 189 -10.39 -16.80 14.55
C GLU A 189 -11.21 -15.71 15.27
N ASP A 190 -12.50 -15.95 15.45
CA ASP A 190 -13.42 -14.96 16.00
C ASP A 190 -13.05 -14.53 17.44
N GLU A 191 -12.42 -15.41 18.22
CA GLU A 191 -11.91 -15.10 19.56
C GLU A 191 -10.79 -14.05 19.55
N ALA A 192 -10.12 -13.86 18.41
CA ALA A 192 -9.06 -12.86 18.25
C ALA A 192 -9.61 -11.46 17.98
N LEU A 193 -10.81 -11.34 17.39
CA LEU A 193 -11.33 -10.08 16.87
C LEU A 193 -11.47 -8.97 17.95
N PRO A 194 -11.96 -9.23 19.18
CA PRO A 194 -12.06 -8.19 20.20
C PRO A 194 -10.75 -7.49 20.53
N ARG A 195 -9.66 -8.26 20.69
CA ARG A 195 -8.35 -7.69 21.03
C ARG A 195 -7.64 -7.11 19.83
N TRP A 196 -7.85 -7.66 18.63
CA TRP A 196 -7.38 -7.02 17.40
C TRP A 196 -8.05 -5.67 17.20
N GLN A 197 -9.37 -5.58 17.36
CA GLN A 197 -10.08 -4.31 17.25
C GLN A 197 -9.53 -3.27 18.24
N ALA A 198 -9.38 -3.65 19.51
CA ALA A 198 -8.83 -2.75 20.53
C ALA A 198 -7.41 -2.27 20.18
N MET A 199 -6.53 -3.17 19.72
CA MET A 199 -5.17 -2.82 19.29
C MET A 199 -5.18 -1.88 18.09
N LEU A 200 -6.02 -2.15 17.08
CA LEU A 200 -6.13 -1.32 15.88
C LEU A 200 -6.63 0.09 16.21
N ASP A 201 -7.63 0.21 17.08
CA ASP A 201 -8.17 1.49 17.53
C ASP A 201 -7.08 2.30 18.25
N GLU A 202 -6.34 1.67 19.18
CA GLU A 202 -5.24 2.29 19.92
C GLU A 202 -4.12 2.75 18.98
N VAL A 203 -3.69 1.89 18.04
CA VAL A 203 -2.67 2.24 17.04
C VAL A 203 -3.10 3.45 16.20
N ALA A 204 -4.33 3.46 15.70
CA ALA A 204 -4.81 4.57 14.89
C ALA A 204 -4.86 5.89 15.69
N GLU A 205 -5.32 5.85 16.94
CA GLU A 205 -5.32 7.02 17.84
C GLU A 205 -3.91 7.52 18.15
N ASP A 206 -2.98 6.60 18.43
CA ASP A 206 -1.59 6.92 18.71
C ASP A 206 -0.89 7.58 17.51
N ILE A 207 -1.11 7.05 16.31
CA ILE A 207 -0.59 7.64 15.08
C ILE A 207 -1.19 9.03 14.87
N ARG A 208 -2.51 9.21 14.98
CA ARG A 208 -3.16 10.53 14.83
C ARG A 208 -2.57 11.56 15.78
N ARG A 209 -2.25 11.16 17.01
CA ARG A 209 -1.66 12.05 18.03
C ARG A 209 -0.19 12.37 17.76
N LYS A 210 0.62 11.37 17.38
CA LYS A 210 2.08 11.49 17.29
C LYS A 210 2.59 11.92 15.91
N ALA A 211 1.84 11.61 14.84
CA ALA A 211 2.14 11.91 13.44
C ALA A 211 0.85 12.27 12.68
N PRO A 212 0.22 13.43 12.97
CA PRO A 212 -1.08 13.81 12.39
C PRO A 212 -1.03 14.02 10.87
N VAL A 213 0.14 14.33 10.31
CA VAL A 213 0.43 14.37 8.88
C VAL A 213 1.70 13.56 8.66
N PHE A 214 1.69 12.66 7.69
CA PHE A 214 2.82 11.79 7.40
C PHE A 214 3.91 12.52 6.62
N GLU A 215 5.15 12.30 7.04
CA GLU A 215 6.37 12.69 6.36
C GLU A 215 6.68 11.60 5.33
N LEU A 216 6.26 11.85 4.08
CA LEU A 216 6.49 10.97 2.93
C LEU A 216 7.50 11.63 1.99
N ALA A 217 8.35 10.82 1.39
CA ALA A 217 9.16 11.22 0.25
C ALA A 217 8.25 11.61 -0.94
N PRO A 218 8.73 12.42 -1.90
CA PRO A 218 8.01 12.70 -3.13
C PRO A 218 7.57 11.42 -3.86
N PRO A 219 6.51 11.45 -4.67
CA PRO A 219 6.15 10.32 -5.50
C PRO A 219 7.33 9.90 -6.39
N ALA A 220 7.62 8.61 -6.46
CA ALA A 220 8.70 8.08 -7.28
C ALA A 220 8.24 6.84 -8.07
N PHE A 221 8.58 6.81 -9.36
CA PHE A 221 8.47 5.60 -10.17
C PHE A 221 9.56 4.62 -9.76
N CYS A 222 9.15 3.42 -9.36
CA CYS A 222 10.01 2.40 -8.78
C CYS A 222 9.86 1.06 -9.49
N VAL A 223 10.92 0.24 -9.43
CA VAL A 223 10.88 -1.19 -9.75
C VAL A 223 11.01 -2.03 -8.49
N PHE A 224 10.49 -3.25 -8.54
CA PHE A 224 10.61 -4.22 -7.46
C PHE A 224 10.68 -5.64 -8.01
N GLU A 225 11.46 -6.50 -7.36
CA GLU A 225 11.54 -7.94 -7.66
C GLU A 225 10.52 -8.74 -6.83
N ASP A 226 10.20 -8.24 -5.64
CA ASP A 226 9.21 -8.74 -4.69
C ASP A 226 8.80 -7.60 -3.73
N MET A 227 8.11 -7.89 -2.63
CA MET A 227 7.62 -6.85 -1.70
C MET A 227 8.66 -6.38 -0.66
N ASN A 228 9.91 -6.84 -0.74
CA ASN A 228 10.97 -6.48 0.21
C ASN A 228 11.61 -5.12 -0.08
N HIS A 229 11.62 -4.66 -1.33
CA HIS A 229 12.27 -3.42 -1.71
C HIS A 229 11.68 -2.83 -2.99
N PHE A 230 11.56 -1.51 -3.01
CA PHE A 230 11.14 -0.73 -4.17
C PHE A 230 12.28 0.24 -4.47
N HIS A 231 12.89 0.09 -5.64
CA HIS A 231 14.03 0.87 -6.07
C HIS A 231 13.55 2.04 -6.94
N GLU A 232 13.80 3.26 -6.49
CA GLU A 232 13.43 4.49 -7.19
C GLU A 232 14.23 4.65 -8.49
N LEU A 233 13.52 4.85 -9.61
CA LEU A 233 14.10 5.15 -10.92
C LEU A 233 13.92 6.62 -11.30
N LEU A 234 12.73 7.19 -11.05
CA LEU A 234 12.40 8.59 -11.35
C LEU A 234 11.64 9.20 -10.17
N ILE A 235 12.12 10.31 -9.64
CA ILE A 235 11.49 11.03 -8.52
C ILE A 235 10.76 12.25 -9.09
N PHE A 236 9.49 12.41 -8.73
CA PHE A 236 8.65 13.54 -9.16
C PHE A 236 8.71 14.65 -8.10
N ASP A 237 9.85 15.35 -8.06
CA ASP A 237 10.05 16.46 -7.13
C ASP A 237 9.10 17.62 -7.41
N PHE A 238 8.71 18.32 -6.35
CA PHE A 238 7.82 19.49 -6.42
C PHE A 238 8.55 20.80 -6.76
N ASP A 239 9.89 20.77 -6.81
CA ASP A 239 10.78 21.93 -6.99
C ASP A 239 11.41 22.04 -8.40
N ALA A 240 10.89 21.29 -9.38
CA ALA A 240 11.38 21.28 -10.76
C ALA A 240 10.84 22.44 -11.63
#